data_AF-A0A6F8YD29-F1
#
_entry.id   AF-A0A6F8YD29-F1
#
_cell.length_a   1.000
_cell.length_b   1.000
_cell.length_c   1.000
_cell.angle_alpha   90.00
_cell.angle_beta   90.00
_cell.angle_gamma   90.00
#
_symmetry.space_group_name_H-M   'P 1'
#
loop_
_entity.id
_entity.type
_entity.pdbx_description
1 polymer ?
#
loop_
_entity_poly.entity_id
_entity_poly.type
_entity_poly.pdbx_seq_one_letter_code
_entity_poly.pdbx_strand_id
1 'polypeptide(L)'
;MDRSDVLVPAPPVPPAGPVSPAPVSAVPVSPAAALASPVSAPPGGAPDLQARADAGAPAYDGGSGADPAARLDDMPGETGAPSGSGGPDQHGAEAETEAPEHGDPTDGVDGPVAEASPDTVLPAPAGPAAGAATALRAPTMLAPIVPRDGAGKRDAGGPPQVGAGGDEPAEATDNAPDPEQVLASYEWRFHHETLRELVENPEELREIRDRLTEKLEPATDNRARARLLSLRAVVSRILGDLGKALSDGKLALAHAEATGELRRIAIAQARLAHVLQWRGDFAEADRLFEEANSSELPDRLRATMHEHAGRSSYDQGRYMEACNHFERALELRKVEDPDLIARTELALDAVFSKVAENGWGPYPRTKDEILQIHRPPAPAFHDRVQRWGYATAEGEFVVPPEYADVQPFRDQVAWVRRPEAQTWELIDEQGQQLITASAGYFGVGSFSDGLAWVSRDGAGSWIAIDKSGRIVIQEGFDDVRPFRRGIAAVRKGGWGAVDKTGKVVLPTRFSGFATALTDGRYVDGFTDEGLAIVDGGGRKGVVDKAGRLIVPPVHPAVVIHPVAFLVGNGKGQWGALDRRGEPLIDPVHPSRGDVMDEIDRLLADTKPVL
;
A
#
# COMPACT_ATOMS: atom_id res chain seq x y z
N MET A 1 -78.00 4.69 51.55
CA MET A 1 -76.65 4.45 52.13
C MET A 1 -75.78 3.93 51.00
N ASP A 2 -75.56 4.72 49.94
CA ASP A 2 -75.14 6.13 49.90
C ASP A 2 -73.72 6.32 50.45
N ARG A 3 -72.77 6.52 49.53
CA ARG A 3 -71.76 7.59 49.58
C ARG A 3 -71.05 7.71 48.24
N SER A 4 -71.50 8.66 47.43
CA SER A 4 -70.83 9.09 46.21
C SER A 4 -69.74 10.13 46.50
N ASP A 5 -68.80 10.21 45.56
CA ASP A 5 -68.02 11.37 45.12
C ASP A 5 -67.03 12.08 46.06
N VAL A 6 -65.76 11.99 45.64
CA VAL A 6 -64.84 13.15 45.60
C VAL A 6 -64.26 13.23 44.19
N LEU A 7 -64.35 14.41 43.55
CA LEU A 7 -63.82 14.69 42.20
C LEU A 7 -62.30 14.93 42.19
N VAL A 8 -61.62 14.48 41.13
CA VAL A 8 -60.64 15.28 40.34
C VAL A 8 -60.69 14.83 38.86
N PRO A 9 -60.73 15.73 37.84
CA PRO A 9 -60.85 15.36 36.43
C PRO A 9 -59.51 15.06 35.71
N ALA A 10 -59.61 14.48 34.50
CA ALA A 10 -58.53 13.83 33.74
C ALA A 10 -57.66 14.76 32.85
N PRO A 11 -56.42 14.33 32.48
CA PRO A 11 -55.54 15.05 31.54
C PRO A 11 -55.86 14.78 30.05
N PRO A 12 -55.52 15.70 29.12
CA PRO A 12 -55.83 15.62 27.69
C PRO A 12 -54.77 14.91 26.82
N VAL A 13 -55.17 14.62 25.57
CA VAL A 13 -54.48 13.80 24.55
C VAL A 13 -53.42 14.58 23.72
N PRO A 14 -52.26 13.99 23.37
CA PRO A 14 -51.30 14.55 22.42
C PRO A 14 -51.59 14.19 20.92
N PRO A 15 -51.23 15.05 19.95
CA PRO A 15 -51.57 14.88 18.52
C PRO A 15 -50.58 14.05 17.68
N ALA A 16 -50.97 13.79 16.43
CA ALA A 16 -50.42 12.75 15.54
C ALA A 16 -49.05 13.04 14.88
N GLY A 17 -48.32 11.96 14.57
CA GLY A 17 -47.13 11.95 13.70
C GLY A 17 -47.43 11.62 12.22
N PRO A 18 -46.46 11.78 11.32
CA PRO A 18 -46.65 11.69 9.87
C PRO A 18 -46.76 10.24 9.33
N VAL A 19 -47.35 10.12 8.15
CA VAL A 19 -47.81 8.86 7.54
C VAL A 19 -46.82 8.34 6.48
N SER A 20 -46.40 7.08 6.57
CA SER A 20 -45.65 6.39 5.51
C SER A 20 -46.56 5.83 4.41
N PRO A 21 -46.19 5.93 3.11
CA PRO A 21 -46.95 5.32 2.03
C PRO A 21 -46.66 3.82 1.88
N ALA A 22 -47.68 3.06 1.46
CA ALA A 22 -47.63 1.62 1.21
C ALA A 22 -47.11 1.29 -0.23
N PRO A 23 -46.65 0.05 -0.50
CA PRO A 23 -45.86 -0.26 -1.69
C PRO A 23 -46.71 -0.54 -2.95
N VAL A 24 -46.11 -0.31 -4.13
CA VAL A 24 -46.71 -0.63 -5.43
C VAL A 24 -45.97 -1.81 -6.06
N SER A 25 -46.70 -2.84 -6.49
CA SER A 25 -46.12 -4.05 -7.11
C SER A 25 -45.49 -3.76 -8.47
N ALA A 26 -44.29 -4.31 -8.69
CA ALA A 26 -43.66 -4.41 -10.01
C ALA A 26 -43.47 -5.88 -10.40
N VAL A 27 -43.94 -6.25 -11.60
CA VAL A 27 -43.80 -7.60 -12.18
C VAL A 27 -42.45 -7.69 -12.90
N PRO A 28 -41.70 -8.80 -12.81
CA PRO A 28 -40.37 -8.91 -13.39
C PRO A 28 -40.40 -9.08 -14.92
N VAL A 29 -39.37 -8.61 -15.61
CA VAL A 29 -39.18 -8.80 -17.05
C VAL A 29 -37.79 -9.41 -17.30
N SER A 30 -37.76 -10.61 -17.89
CA SER A 30 -36.52 -11.28 -18.32
C SER A 30 -36.11 -10.87 -19.74
N PRO A 31 -34.82 -10.82 -20.09
CA PRO A 31 -34.37 -10.50 -21.45
C PRO A 31 -34.09 -11.75 -22.30
N ALA A 32 -34.81 -11.95 -23.41
CA ALA A 32 -34.43 -12.89 -24.46
C ALA A 32 -34.97 -12.51 -25.86
N ALA A 33 -34.05 -12.17 -26.75
CA ALA A 33 -34.01 -12.37 -28.22
C ALA A 33 -35.24 -12.25 -29.16
N ALA A 34 -34.97 -11.57 -30.30
CA ALA A 34 -35.28 -11.97 -31.69
C ALA A 34 -36.40 -11.26 -32.52
N LEU A 35 -35.93 -10.61 -33.60
CA LEU A 35 -36.48 -10.55 -34.99
C LEU A 35 -37.81 -9.84 -35.32
N ALA A 36 -37.72 -8.76 -36.12
CA ALA A 36 -38.17 -8.69 -37.55
C ALA A 36 -38.57 -7.26 -38.02
N SER A 37 -38.19 -6.89 -39.25
CA SER A 37 -38.56 -5.63 -39.93
C SER A 37 -39.80 -5.79 -40.84
N PRO A 38 -40.39 -4.71 -41.39
CA PRO A 38 -40.07 -4.35 -42.79
C PRO A 38 -40.07 -2.82 -43.13
N VAL A 39 -39.07 -2.31 -43.87
CA VAL A 39 -39.06 -1.94 -45.32
C VAL A 39 -39.66 -0.55 -45.69
N SER A 40 -38.78 0.37 -46.14
CA SER A 40 -38.83 1.02 -47.48
C SER A 40 -37.66 2.00 -47.73
N ALA A 41 -37.03 1.92 -48.91
CA ALA A 41 -36.04 2.84 -49.50
C ALA A 41 -36.60 3.30 -50.89
N PRO A 42 -35.86 3.75 -51.94
CA PRO A 42 -34.44 4.15 -52.16
C PRO A 42 -34.41 5.54 -52.89
N PRO A 43 -33.53 5.91 -53.89
CA PRO A 43 -32.25 5.40 -54.42
C PRO A 43 -31.11 6.46 -54.52
N GLY A 44 -29.87 6.19 -54.97
CA GLY A 44 -29.19 4.94 -55.37
C GLY A 44 -27.87 5.23 -56.13
N GLY A 45 -26.99 4.23 -56.30
CA GLY A 45 -25.75 4.35 -57.11
C GLY A 45 -24.68 3.28 -56.78
N ALA A 46 -24.42 2.37 -57.74
CA ALA A 46 -23.36 1.33 -57.75
C ALA A 46 -22.65 1.39 -59.14
N PRO A 47 -21.69 0.52 -59.57
CA PRO A 47 -21.42 -0.89 -59.22
C PRO A 47 -19.91 -1.12 -58.81
N ASP A 48 -19.25 -2.28 -58.84
CA ASP A 48 -19.55 -3.66 -59.30
C ASP A 48 -18.69 -4.73 -58.54
N LEU A 49 -18.77 -6.00 -58.96
CA LEU A 49 -18.01 -7.17 -58.47
C LEU A 49 -16.99 -7.69 -59.49
N GLN A 50 -15.88 -8.30 -59.02
CA GLN A 50 -15.40 -9.58 -59.58
C GLN A 50 -14.40 -10.34 -58.70
N ALA A 51 -14.37 -11.66 -58.87
CA ALA A 51 -13.65 -12.62 -58.03
C ALA A 51 -12.45 -13.27 -58.75
N ARG A 52 -11.55 -13.91 -57.98
CA ARG A 52 -10.79 -15.10 -58.42
C ARG A 52 -10.16 -15.84 -57.24
N ALA A 53 -9.90 -17.13 -57.45
CA ALA A 53 -9.28 -18.05 -56.49
C ALA A 53 -8.14 -18.81 -57.17
N ASP A 54 -7.12 -19.20 -56.40
CA ASP A 54 -6.14 -20.29 -56.59
C ASP A 54 -5.37 -20.37 -55.23
N ALA A 55 -5.23 -21.49 -54.50
CA ALA A 55 -4.77 -22.86 -54.81
C ALA A 55 -3.22 -23.00 -54.74
N GLY A 56 -2.72 -23.90 -53.89
CA GLY A 56 -1.31 -24.34 -53.91
C GLY A 56 -0.67 -24.65 -52.53
N ALA A 57 -0.64 -25.92 -52.15
CA ALA A 57 0.30 -26.46 -51.16
C ALA A 57 1.44 -27.21 -51.89
N PRO A 58 2.54 -27.58 -51.20
CA PRO A 58 3.27 -28.77 -51.60
C PRO A 58 3.64 -29.72 -50.44
N ALA A 59 3.75 -31.00 -50.81
CA ALA A 59 4.38 -32.10 -50.06
C ALA A 59 5.09 -33.03 -51.09
N TYR A 60 5.68 -34.13 -50.62
CA TYR A 60 6.64 -35.04 -51.32
C TYR A 60 8.11 -34.52 -51.33
N ASP A 61 9.15 -35.37 -51.30
CA ASP A 61 9.20 -36.84 -51.47
C ASP A 61 10.25 -37.53 -50.57
N GLY A 62 10.38 -38.86 -50.59
CA GLY A 62 11.27 -39.62 -49.69
C GLY A 62 12.08 -40.78 -50.29
N GLY A 63 12.74 -41.56 -49.41
CA GLY A 63 13.54 -42.77 -49.70
C GLY A 63 14.97 -42.73 -49.13
N SER A 64 15.70 -43.83 -48.90
CA SER A 64 15.34 -45.26 -48.76
C SER A 64 16.59 -46.06 -48.29
N GLY A 65 16.40 -47.08 -47.43
CA GLY A 65 17.40 -48.13 -47.14
C GLY A 65 18.37 -47.87 -45.95
N ALA A 66 18.77 -48.87 -45.16
CA ALA A 66 18.29 -50.25 -45.06
C ALA A 66 18.64 -50.86 -43.69
N ASP A 67 17.73 -51.68 -43.15
CA ASP A 67 17.97 -52.67 -42.07
C ASP A 67 18.61 -53.94 -42.68
N PRO A 68 19.17 -54.95 -41.95
CA PRO A 68 18.52 -55.55 -40.76
C PRO A 68 19.41 -56.17 -39.65
N ALA A 69 18.71 -56.72 -38.65
CA ALA A 69 19.02 -57.93 -37.86
C ALA A 69 19.93 -57.81 -36.60
N ALA A 70 19.59 -58.41 -35.44
CA ALA A 70 18.40 -59.22 -35.09
C ALA A 70 18.17 -59.37 -33.57
N ARG A 71 16.88 -59.50 -33.19
CA ARG A 71 16.25 -60.41 -32.17
C ARG A 71 16.75 -60.37 -30.70
N LEU A 72 15.88 -60.10 -29.71
CA LEU A 72 14.86 -61.01 -29.11
C LEU A 72 15.51 -62.24 -28.43
N ASP A 73 15.21 -62.66 -27.19
CA ASP A 73 13.97 -62.56 -26.39
C ASP A 73 14.24 -62.60 -24.84
N ASP A 74 13.13 -62.63 -24.08
CA ASP A 74 12.92 -63.16 -22.71
C ASP A 74 13.11 -62.32 -21.41
N MET A 75 11.98 -62.26 -20.68
CA MET A 75 11.82 -62.22 -19.21
C MET A 75 11.49 -63.67 -18.73
N PRO A 76 11.32 -64.03 -17.42
CA PRO A 76 11.18 -63.21 -16.20
C PRO A 76 11.92 -63.75 -14.93
N GLY A 77 11.70 -63.09 -13.77
CA GLY A 77 11.34 -63.80 -12.53
C GLY A 77 12.40 -64.15 -11.46
N GLU A 78 12.24 -63.52 -10.29
CA GLU A 78 12.27 -64.12 -8.93
C GLU A 78 13.55 -64.57 -8.16
N THR A 79 13.53 -64.19 -6.86
CA THR A 79 14.12 -64.83 -5.65
C THR A 79 15.62 -64.76 -5.32
N GLY A 80 15.94 -64.63 -4.02
CA GLY A 80 17.20 -65.11 -3.44
C GLY A 80 17.96 -64.19 -2.46
N ALA A 81 17.58 -64.16 -1.17
CA ALA A 81 18.52 -64.01 -0.05
C ALA A 81 18.96 -65.43 0.40
N PRO A 82 20.09 -65.70 1.14
CA PRO A 82 20.35 -65.06 2.45
C PRO A 82 21.82 -64.98 2.99
N SER A 83 21.97 -64.25 4.11
CA SER A 83 22.80 -64.48 5.33
C SER A 83 24.31 -64.84 5.35
N GLY A 84 25.03 -64.10 6.21
CA GLY A 84 26.14 -64.57 7.09
C GLY A 84 27.58 -64.33 6.60
N SER A 85 28.61 -64.15 7.44
CA SER A 85 28.69 -63.94 8.91
C SER A 85 30.17 -63.68 9.32
N GLY A 86 30.44 -62.93 10.42
CA GLY A 86 31.75 -63.01 11.12
C GLY A 86 32.27 -61.74 11.82
N GLY A 87 32.15 -61.70 13.17
CA GLY A 87 33.05 -60.92 14.06
C GLY A 87 34.30 -61.74 14.44
N PRO A 88 35.02 -61.51 15.58
CA PRO A 88 34.66 -60.80 16.83
C PRO A 88 35.68 -59.66 17.19
N ASP A 89 35.83 -59.02 18.38
CA ASP A 89 35.64 -59.30 19.83
C ASP A 89 35.19 -58.00 20.58
N GLN A 90 34.29 -57.99 21.60
CA GLN A 90 34.40 -58.41 23.03
C GLN A 90 35.43 -57.58 23.86
N HIS A 91 35.20 -57.08 25.09
CA HIS A 91 34.12 -57.05 26.12
C HIS A 91 34.07 -55.60 26.72
N GLY A 92 33.19 -55.12 27.61
CA GLY A 92 32.15 -55.59 28.56
C GLY A 92 31.89 -54.41 29.56
N ALA A 93 30.90 -54.36 30.46
CA ALA A 93 29.86 -55.29 30.86
C ALA A 93 28.65 -54.53 31.48
N GLU A 94 27.46 -55.16 31.40
CA GLU A 94 26.41 -55.30 32.45
C GLU A 94 25.77 -54.02 33.09
N ALA A 95 24.47 -53.74 32.89
CA ALA A 95 23.25 -54.42 33.42
C ALA A 95 22.90 -53.95 34.86
N GLU A 96 21.65 -53.76 35.29
CA GLU A 96 20.30 -53.82 34.70
C GLU A 96 19.37 -52.98 35.62
N THR A 97 18.22 -52.46 35.15
CA THR A 97 17.22 -51.81 36.04
C THR A 97 15.80 -52.25 35.74
N GLU A 98 15.20 -53.01 36.66
CA GLU A 98 13.76 -53.22 36.77
C GLU A 98 13.08 -52.03 37.48
N ALA A 99 11.81 -51.76 37.14
CA ALA A 99 10.92 -50.83 37.86
C ALA A 99 10.17 -51.59 38.99
N PRO A 100 9.43 -50.92 39.93
CA PRO A 100 8.12 -50.35 39.59
C PRO A 100 7.60 -49.13 40.42
N GLU A 101 6.51 -48.54 39.90
CA GLU A 101 5.31 -47.98 40.55
C GLU A 101 5.30 -46.81 41.58
N HIS A 102 4.45 -45.82 41.22
CA HIS A 102 3.50 -45.02 42.01
C HIS A 102 3.90 -44.19 43.26
N GLY A 103 3.63 -42.87 43.19
CA GLY A 103 3.35 -42.03 44.37
C GLY A 103 3.44 -40.51 44.14
N ASP A 104 2.31 -39.84 43.89
CA ASP A 104 2.10 -38.42 44.25
C ASP A 104 1.57 -38.40 45.70
N PRO A 105 1.86 -37.41 46.57
CA PRO A 105 1.53 -36.00 46.27
C PRO A 105 2.39 -34.86 46.91
N THR A 106 2.22 -33.65 46.36
CA THR A 106 2.26 -32.31 47.01
C THR A 106 3.55 -31.72 47.62
N ASP A 107 3.65 -30.39 47.43
CA ASP A 107 4.47 -29.36 48.10
C ASP A 107 6.00 -29.38 47.97
N GLY A 108 6.50 -28.46 47.12
CA GLY A 108 7.89 -28.04 47.02
C GLY A 108 8.00 -26.50 46.98
N VAL A 109 8.98 -25.95 47.69
CA VAL A 109 9.10 -24.51 48.05
C VAL A 109 10.24 -23.82 47.26
N ASP A 110 10.04 -22.54 46.95
CA ASP A 110 11.00 -21.47 46.56
C ASP A 110 11.99 -21.65 45.39
N GLY A 111 12.13 -20.58 44.58
CA GLY A 111 13.28 -20.36 43.70
C GLY A 111 12.96 -19.51 42.45
N PRO A 112 13.46 -18.25 42.31
CA PRO A 112 12.75 -17.25 41.52
C PRO A 112 13.26 -16.97 40.09
N VAL A 113 12.36 -16.32 39.34
CA VAL A 113 12.53 -15.78 37.98
C VAL A 113 13.42 -14.53 37.99
N ALA A 114 14.24 -14.34 36.94
CA ALA A 114 15.07 -13.15 36.75
C ALA A 114 14.43 -12.17 35.74
N GLU A 115 14.05 -10.99 36.22
CA GLU A 115 13.72 -9.82 35.38
C GLU A 115 15.00 -9.11 34.91
N ALA A 116 14.91 -8.33 33.82
CA ALA A 116 16.07 -7.64 33.24
C ALA A 116 15.77 -6.19 32.83
N SER A 117 16.40 -5.22 33.53
CA SER A 117 16.68 -3.80 33.15
C SER A 117 17.25 -3.04 34.37
N PRO A 118 17.93 -1.88 34.24
CA PRO A 118 18.80 -1.38 33.16
C PRO A 118 20.13 -0.74 33.68
N ASP A 119 20.94 -0.22 32.74
CA ASP A 119 21.99 0.83 32.86
C ASP A 119 23.24 0.69 33.77
N THR A 120 24.43 1.01 33.21
CA THR A 120 25.47 1.90 33.80
C THR A 120 26.56 2.30 32.78
N VAL A 121 26.54 3.58 32.39
CA VAL A 121 27.64 4.57 32.20
C VAL A 121 29.01 4.21 31.53
N LEU A 122 29.28 4.95 30.45
CA LEU A 122 30.54 5.55 29.90
C LEU A 122 31.93 5.22 30.49
N PRO A 123 32.98 5.30 29.63
CA PRO A 123 33.83 6.51 29.69
C PRO A 123 34.21 7.14 28.32
N ALA A 124 34.57 8.43 28.34
CA ALA A 124 35.18 9.15 27.20
C ALA A 124 36.72 9.06 27.22
N PRO A 125 37.39 9.31 26.07
CA PRO A 125 38.38 10.39 26.06
C PRO A 125 38.39 11.24 24.76
N ALA A 126 39.25 12.26 24.74
CA ALA A 126 39.25 13.38 23.78
C ALA A 126 40.33 13.29 22.68
N GLY A 127 40.22 14.16 21.66
CA GLY A 127 41.33 14.57 20.80
C GLY A 127 41.03 14.53 19.29
N PRO A 128 41.25 15.62 18.51
CA PRO A 128 40.85 15.69 17.11
C PRO A 128 41.95 15.22 16.13
N ALA A 129 41.54 14.65 15.00
CA ALA A 129 42.39 14.49 13.82
C ALA A 129 41.57 14.69 12.54
N ALA A 130 41.97 15.67 11.73
CA ALA A 130 41.38 15.92 10.41
C ALA A 130 41.89 14.90 9.37
N GLY A 131 41.06 14.52 8.40
CA GLY A 131 41.49 13.61 7.33
C GLY A 131 40.48 13.47 6.18
N ALA A 132 40.79 14.13 5.05
CA ALA A 132 40.29 13.84 3.70
C ALA A 132 38.75 13.77 3.48
N ALA A 133 38.16 14.93 3.16
CA ALA A 133 36.89 14.97 2.45
C ALA A 133 37.03 14.29 1.07
N THR A 134 36.35 13.16 0.87
CA THR A 134 36.19 12.55 -0.45
C THR A 134 34.90 13.07 -1.07
N ALA A 135 35.02 13.84 -2.15
CA ALA A 135 33.87 14.41 -2.84
C ALA A 135 33.07 13.31 -3.58
N LEU A 136 32.04 12.78 -2.93
CA LEU A 136 31.11 11.82 -3.54
C LEU A 136 29.96 12.58 -4.22
N ARG A 137 29.79 12.31 -5.53
CA ARG A 137 28.66 12.82 -6.32
C ARG A 137 27.44 11.94 -6.08
N ALA A 138 26.50 12.41 -5.26
CA ALA A 138 25.14 11.88 -5.27
C ALA A 138 24.45 12.24 -6.62
N PRO A 139 23.61 11.35 -7.19
CA PRO A 139 22.91 11.62 -8.44
C PRO A 139 21.70 12.55 -8.22
N THR A 140 21.94 13.86 -8.28
CA THR A 140 20.90 14.89 -8.09
C THR A 140 19.84 14.84 -9.20
N MET A 141 18.59 14.57 -8.81
CA MET A 141 17.39 14.85 -9.63
C MET A 141 16.81 16.24 -9.29
N LEU A 142 17.68 17.25 -9.19
CA LEU A 142 17.36 18.68 -9.00
C LEU A 142 18.61 19.49 -9.42
N ALA A 143 18.43 20.59 -10.17
CA ALA A 143 19.55 21.38 -10.70
C ALA A 143 20.14 22.34 -9.64
N PRO A 144 21.47 22.57 -9.60
CA PRO A 144 22.09 23.45 -8.63
C PRO A 144 21.87 24.94 -8.97
N ILE A 145 21.48 25.72 -7.95
CA ILE A 145 21.47 27.18 -8.01
C ILE A 145 22.92 27.69 -7.95
N VAL A 146 23.31 28.53 -8.92
CA VAL A 146 24.58 29.28 -8.87
C VAL A 146 24.29 30.70 -8.38
N PRO A 147 24.76 31.10 -7.18
CA PRO A 147 24.74 32.50 -6.79
C PRO A 147 25.75 33.28 -7.64
N ARG A 148 25.29 34.31 -8.35
CA ARG A 148 26.17 35.32 -8.94
C ARG A 148 26.17 36.55 -8.04
N ASP A 149 27.20 36.67 -7.21
CA ASP A 149 27.46 37.90 -6.45
C ASP A 149 27.73 39.08 -7.39
N GLY A 150 26.94 40.14 -7.23
CA GLY A 150 27.13 41.41 -7.93
C GLY A 150 27.72 42.47 -7.00
N ALA A 151 29.01 42.78 -7.14
CA ALA A 151 29.66 43.91 -6.49
C ALA A 151 30.54 44.67 -7.49
N GLY A 152 30.09 45.87 -7.86
CA GLY A 152 30.52 46.54 -9.09
C GLY A 152 31.95 47.08 -9.16
N LYS A 153 32.33 47.44 -10.38
CA LYS A 153 33.24 48.57 -10.65
C LYS A 153 32.73 49.37 -11.84
N ARG A 154 32.83 50.69 -11.73
CA ARG A 154 32.54 51.66 -12.80
C ARG A 154 33.80 51.84 -13.64
N ASP A 155 33.64 52.02 -14.94
CA ASP A 155 34.50 52.91 -15.74
C ASP A 155 33.75 53.33 -17.02
N ALA A 156 34.20 54.41 -17.67
CA ALA A 156 33.39 55.19 -18.60
C ALA A 156 34.02 55.41 -19.98
N GLY A 157 33.16 55.56 -21.00
CA GLY A 157 33.41 56.40 -22.19
C GLY A 157 33.83 55.70 -23.49
N GLY A 158 32.98 55.80 -24.53
CA GLY A 158 33.30 55.45 -25.93
C GLY A 158 32.06 55.53 -26.84
N PRO A 159 32.10 56.21 -28.01
CA PRO A 159 30.90 56.56 -28.80
C PRO A 159 30.46 55.48 -29.81
N PRO A 160 29.22 55.56 -30.37
CA PRO A 160 28.63 54.48 -31.18
C PRO A 160 29.05 54.51 -32.66
N GLN A 161 29.00 53.33 -33.30
CA GLN A 161 28.97 53.18 -34.75
C GLN A 161 27.77 52.33 -35.22
N VAL A 162 27.37 52.54 -36.47
CA VAL A 162 26.10 52.10 -37.05
C VAL A 162 26.35 51.21 -38.27
N GLY A 163 25.53 50.17 -38.44
CA GLY A 163 25.47 49.31 -39.62
C GLY A 163 26.06 47.90 -39.38
N ALA A 164 25.56 46.83 -39.98
CA ALA A 164 24.40 46.69 -40.87
C ALA A 164 23.76 45.29 -40.67
N GLY A 165 22.55 45.07 -41.19
CA GLY A 165 21.76 43.88 -40.89
C GLY A 165 22.24 42.58 -41.56
N GLY A 166 21.86 41.47 -40.93
CA GLY A 166 21.86 40.12 -41.47
C GLY A 166 20.81 39.31 -40.72
N ASP A 167 19.75 38.90 -41.42
CA ASP A 167 18.73 38.00 -40.87
C ASP A 167 19.32 36.58 -40.78
N GLU A 168 19.81 36.22 -39.60
CA GLU A 168 19.91 34.81 -39.19
C GLU A 168 18.70 34.49 -38.30
N PRO A 169 17.98 33.38 -38.53
CA PRO A 169 16.84 33.02 -37.70
C PRO A 169 17.34 32.72 -36.29
N ALA A 170 16.93 33.55 -35.32
CA ALA A 170 17.27 33.34 -33.93
C ALA A 170 16.74 31.97 -33.48
N GLU A 171 17.67 31.04 -33.21
CA GLU A 171 17.36 29.87 -32.39
C GLU A 171 16.85 30.39 -31.05
N ALA A 172 15.55 30.22 -30.82
CA ALA A 172 14.91 30.56 -29.56
C ALA A 172 15.50 29.65 -28.47
N THR A 173 16.54 30.15 -27.81
CA THR A 173 17.10 29.56 -26.61
C THR A 173 16.08 29.76 -25.49
N ASP A 174 15.16 28.80 -25.39
CA ASP A 174 14.09 28.76 -24.40
C ASP A 174 14.67 28.58 -22.99
N ASN A 175 15.11 29.71 -22.44
CA ASN A 175 15.73 29.84 -21.12
C ASN A 175 14.69 30.07 -20.03
N ALA A 176 13.40 29.82 -20.30
CA ALA A 176 12.33 29.99 -19.33
C ALA A 176 12.44 28.92 -18.22
N PRO A 177 12.49 29.29 -16.93
CA PRO A 177 12.69 28.34 -15.83
C PRO A 177 11.57 27.29 -15.79
N ASP A 178 11.91 26.03 -15.50
CA ASP A 178 10.98 24.89 -15.54
C ASP A 178 9.68 25.21 -14.74
N PRO A 179 8.48 25.11 -15.32
CA PRO A 179 7.23 25.45 -14.62
C PRO A 179 7.02 24.63 -13.34
N GLU A 180 7.57 23.41 -13.26
CA GLU A 180 7.55 22.63 -12.03
C GLU A 180 8.41 23.26 -10.92
N GLN A 181 9.55 23.85 -11.29
CA GLN A 181 10.48 24.49 -10.36
C GLN A 181 9.97 25.88 -9.95
N VAL A 182 9.30 26.60 -10.85
CA VAL A 182 8.62 27.87 -10.53
C VAL A 182 7.53 27.64 -9.46
N LEU A 183 6.69 26.61 -9.63
CA LEU A 183 5.71 26.19 -8.61
C LEU A 183 6.35 25.75 -7.30
N ALA A 184 7.53 25.11 -7.36
CA ALA A 184 8.28 24.69 -6.18
C ALA A 184 8.74 25.88 -5.31
N SER A 185 9.09 26.99 -5.96
CA SER A 185 9.53 28.22 -5.30
C SER A 185 8.40 29.21 -4.98
N TYR A 186 7.15 28.90 -5.32
CA TYR A 186 6.04 29.87 -5.18
C TYR A 186 5.71 30.13 -3.70
N GLU A 187 5.71 31.40 -3.28
CA GLU A 187 5.44 31.79 -1.90
C GLU A 187 3.92 31.82 -1.63
N TRP A 188 3.40 30.68 -1.17
CA TRP A 188 1.98 30.53 -0.86
C TRP A 188 1.56 31.32 0.38
N ARG A 189 0.70 32.32 0.18
CA ARG A 189 -0.03 33.00 1.26
C ARG A 189 -1.40 32.36 1.45
N PHE A 190 -1.91 32.41 2.68
CA PHE A 190 -3.18 31.79 3.07
C PHE A 190 -4.12 32.82 3.68
N HIS A 191 -5.41 32.70 3.37
CA HIS A 191 -6.43 33.50 4.03
C HIS A 191 -6.56 33.03 5.49
N HIS A 192 -6.41 33.93 6.46
CA HIS A 192 -6.46 33.57 7.89
C HIS A 192 -7.76 32.87 8.29
N GLU A 193 -8.91 33.30 7.77
CA GLU A 193 -10.19 32.61 8.05
C GLU A 193 -10.42 31.33 7.26
N THR A 194 -10.25 31.30 5.92
CA THR A 194 -10.64 30.12 5.12
C THR A 194 -9.51 29.09 4.99
N LEU A 195 -8.29 29.42 5.43
CA LEU A 195 -7.08 28.60 5.31
C LEU A 195 -6.73 28.19 3.86
N ARG A 196 -7.32 28.86 2.85
CA ARG A 196 -7.11 28.61 1.42
C ARG A 196 -5.99 29.48 0.85
N GLU A 197 -5.34 28.99 -0.20
CA GLU A 197 -4.33 29.71 -0.97
C GLU A 197 -4.88 31.03 -1.52
N LEU A 198 -4.15 32.13 -1.32
CA LEU A 198 -4.42 33.43 -1.92
C LEU A 198 -3.65 33.57 -3.24
N VAL A 199 -4.31 34.10 -4.27
CA VAL A 199 -3.71 34.33 -5.59
C VAL A 199 -3.47 35.81 -5.79
N GLU A 200 -2.20 36.23 -5.75
CA GLU A 200 -1.82 37.63 -6.02
C GLU A 200 -1.73 37.92 -7.52
N ASN A 201 -1.25 36.94 -8.31
CA ASN A 201 -1.09 37.06 -9.76
C ASN A 201 -1.71 35.87 -10.52
N PRO A 202 -2.99 35.96 -10.92
CA PRO A 202 -3.66 34.89 -11.65
C PRO A 202 -3.09 34.64 -13.06
N GLU A 203 -2.47 35.63 -13.71
CA GLU A 203 -1.93 35.45 -15.07
C GLU A 203 -0.69 34.56 -15.08
N GLU A 204 0.22 34.74 -14.11
CA GLU A 204 1.40 33.90 -13.92
C GLU A 204 1.03 32.44 -13.66
N LEU A 205 -0.01 32.18 -12.84
CA LEU A 205 -0.53 30.83 -12.66
C LEU A 205 -1.12 30.24 -13.95
N ARG A 206 -1.73 31.05 -14.84
CA ARG A 206 -2.19 30.58 -16.16
C ARG A 206 -1.01 30.22 -17.06
N GLU A 207 0.00 31.08 -17.13
CA GLU A 207 1.24 30.81 -17.89
C GLU A 207 1.90 29.50 -17.43
N ILE A 208 2.04 29.29 -16.12
CA ILE A 208 2.56 28.05 -15.54
C ILE A 208 1.71 26.83 -15.94
N ARG A 209 0.37 26.93 -15.88
CA ARG A 209 -0.55 25.84 -16.27
C ARG A 209 -0.42 25.47 -17.74
N ASP A 210 -0.22 26.46 -18.59
CA ASP A 210 -0.13 26.29 -20.03
C ASP A 210 1.24 25.68 -20.39
N ARG A 211 2.34 26.13 -19.77
CA ARG A 211 3.67 25.50 -19.85
C ARG A 211 3.72 24.07 -19.27
N LEU A 212 2.95 23.77 -18.22
CA LEU A 212 2.75 22.39 -17.74
C LEU A 212 2.00 21.52 -18.76
N THR A 213 1.15 22.11 -19.60
CA THR A 213 0.41 21.41 -20.65
C THR A 213 1.35 21.07 -21.82
N GLU A 214 2.13 22.03 -22.29
CA GLU A 214 3.18 21.82 -23.30
C GLU A 214 4.16 20.69 -22.89
N LYS A 215 4.56 20.67 -21.62
CA LYS A 215 5.43 19.62 -21.07
C LYS A 215 4.75 18.24 -20.92
N LEU A 216 3.41 18.21 -20.83
CA LEU A 216 2.62 16.99 -20.70
C LEU A 216 2.38 16.30 -22.05
N GLU A 217 2.20 17.05 -23.13
CA GLU A 217 1.93 16.49 -24.47
C GLU A 217 2.96 15.43 -24.93
N PRO A 218 4.29 15.64 -24.84
CA PRO A 218 5.28 14.64 -25.23
C PRO A 218 5.49 13.54 -24.17
N ALA A 219 4.94 13.67 -22.96
CA ALA A 219 5.17 12.72 -21.89
C ALA A 219 4.47 11.39 -22.20
N THR A 220 5.21 10.28 -22.25
CA THR A 220 4.68 8.94 -22.55
C THR A 220 4.59 8.03 -21.32
N ASP A 221 5.45 8.23 -20.32
CA ASP A 221 5.51 7.39 -19.14
C ASP A 221 4.53 7.81 -18.03
N ASN A 222 4.08 6.83 -17.25
CA ASN A 222 3.11 7.04 -16.17
C ASN A 222 3.66 7.95 -15.05
N ARG A 223 4.97 8.01 -14.82
CA ARG A 223 5.58 8.78 -13.73
C ARG A 223 5.59 10.28 -14.07
N ALA A 224 5.97 10.66 -15.28
CA ALA A 224 5.89 12.04 -15.78
C ALA A 224 4.44 12.50 -15.89
N ARG A 225 3.55 11.70 -16.51
CA ARG A 225 2.12 12.02 -16.65
C ARG A 225 1.46 12.27 -15.30
N ALA A 226 1.60 11.36 -14.34
CA ALA A 226 1.05 11.52 -12.99
C ALA A 226 1.54 12.80 -12.31
N ARG A 227 2.84 13.12 -12.40
CA ARG A 227 3.42 14.34 -11.81
C ARG A 227 2.87 15.61 -12.46
N LEU A 228 2.89 15.70 -13.78
CA LEU A 228 2.50 16.91 -14.52
C LEU A 228 0.99 17.17 -14.42
N LEU A 229 0.15 16.13 -14.58
CA LEU A 229 -1.30 16.24 -14.36
C LEU A 229 -1.61 16.64 -12.91
N SER A 230 -0.91 16.07 -11.92
CA SER A 230 -1.10 16.40 -10.51
C SER A 230 -0.78 17.88 -10.22
N LEU A 231 0.32 18.42 -10.77
CA LEU A 231 0.65 19.83 -10.64
C LEU A 231 -0.35 20.73 -11.40
N ARG A 232 -0.75 20.36 -12.61
CA ARG A 232 -1.73 21.12 -13.40
C ARG A 232 -3.12 21.15 -12.74
N ALA A 233 -3.49 20.08 -12.03
CA ALA A 233 -4.69 20.03 -11.20
C ALA A 233 -4.62 21.01 -10.02
N VAL A 234 -3.47 21.12 -9.33
CA VAL A 234 -3.26 22.10 -8.25
C VAL A 234 -3.42 23.53 -8.77
N VAL A 235 -2.77 23.87 -9.88
CA VAL A 235 -2.88 25.22 -10.46
C VAL A 235 -4.30 25.51 -10.94
N SER A 236 -4.96 24.55 -11.58
CA SER A 236 -6.35 24.69 -12.03
C SER A 236 -7.33 24.84 -10.86
N ARG A 237 -7.11 24.15 -9.73
CA ARG A 237 -7.89 24.31 -8.49
C ARG A 237 -7.81 25.75 -7.99
N ILE A 238 -6.58 26.25 -7.87
CA ILE A 238 -6.28 27.58 -7.31
C ILE A 238 -6.82 28.70 -8.22
N LEU A 239 -6.82 28.50 -9.54
CA LEU A 239 -7.48 29.38 -10.51
C LEU A 239 -9.02 29.29 -10.54
N GLY A 240 -9.64 28.40 -9.75
CA GLY A 240 -11.09 28.17 -9.72
C GLY A 240 -11.63 27.26 -10.83
N ASP A 241 -10.77 26.74 -11.71
CA ASP A 241 -11.07 25.82 -12.81
C ASP A 241 -11.34 24.37 -12.30
N LEU A 242 -12.20 24.22 -11.28
CA LEU A 242 -12.39 22.98 -10.51
C LEU A 242 -12.78 21.74 -11.36
N GLY A 243 -13.49 21.94 -12.48
CA GLY A 243 -13.83 20.85 -13.41
C GLY A 243 -12.60 20.28 -14.14
N LYS A 244 -11.69 21.15 -14.58
CA LYS A 244 -10.41 20.73 -15.20
C LYS A 244 -9.51 20.08 -14.15
N ALA A 245 -9.42 20.70 -12.96
CA ALA A 245 -8.66 20.19 -11.84
C ALA A 245 -9.08 18.76 -11.43
N LEU A 246 -10.38 18.47 -11.45
CA LEU A 246 -10.91 17.14 -11.14
C LEU A 246 -10.51 16.11 -12.21
N SER A 247 -10.63 16.47 -13.49
CA SER A 247 -10.25 15.60 -14.61
C SER A 247 -8.76 15.26 -14.55
N ASP A 248 -7.91 16.28 -14.39
CA ASP A 248 -6.46 16.11 -14.28
C ASP A 248 -6.09 15.30 -13.04
N GLY A 249 -6.70 15.57 -11.88
CA GLY A 249 -6.44 14.86 -10.63
C GLY A 249 -6.79 13.36 -10.70
N LYS A 250 -7.92 13.01 -11.34
CA LYS A 250 -8.30 11.60 -11.55
C LYS A 250 -7.35 10.87 -12.51
N LEU A 251 -6.95 11.50 -13.61
CA LEU A 251 -5.96 10.94 -14.53
C LEU A 251 -4.58 10.82 -13.87
N ALA A 252 -4.19 11.80 -13.05
CA ALA A 252 -2.95 11.77 -12.28
C ALA A 252 -2.90 10.58 -11.31
N LEU A 253 -4.01 10.32 -10.59
CA LEU A 253 -4.13 9.19 -9.68
C LEU A 253 -4.04 7.85 -10.44
N ALA A 254 -4.80 7.66 -11.51
CA ALA A 254 -4.74 6.43 -12.32
C ALA A 254 -3.32 6.15 -12.87
N HIS A 255 -2.61 7.19 -13.34
CA HIS A 255 -1.21 7.05 -13.74
C HIS A 255 -0.28 6.76 -12.54
N ALA A 256 -0.53 7.34 -11.37
CA ALA A 256 0.25 7.08 -10.16
C ALA A 256 0.09 5.62 -9.70
N GLU A 257 -1.14 5.11 -9.65
CA GLU A 257 -1.46 3.70 -9.33
C GLU A 257 -0.77 2.74 -10.29
N ALA A 258 -0.79 3.06 -11.59
CA ALA A 258 -0.07 2.30 -12.62
C ALA A 258 1.46 2.29 -12.44
N THR A 259 2.05 3.25 -11.70
CA THR A 259 3.47 3.16 -11.28
C THR A 259 3.66 2.26 -10.06
N GLY A 260 2.66 2.13 -9.20
CA GLY A 260 2.73 1.37 -7.95
C GLY A 260 3.58 1.99 -6.84
N GLU A 261 4.19 3.16 -7.05
CA GLU A 261 5.00 3.85 -6.05
C GLU A 261 4.10 4.53 -5.00
N LEU A 262 4.08 4.01 -3.76
CA LEU A 262 3.22 4.48 -2.67
C LEU A 262 3.26 6.01 -2.49
N ARG A 263 4.45 6.61 -2.47
CA ARG A 263 4.63 8.06 -2.34
C ARG A 263 3.92 8.86 -3.44
N ARG A 264 3.90 8.37 -4.68
CA ARG A 264 3.24 9.08 -5.79
C ARG A 264 1.73 8.94 -5.73
N ILE A 265 1.25 7.76 -5.35
CA ILE A 265 -0.18 7.49 -5.17
C ILE A 265 -0.72 8.43 -4.08
N ALA A 266 -0.08 8.50 -2.91
CA ALA A 266 -0.47 9.39 -1.82
C ALA A 266 -0.50 10.88 -2.22
N ILE A 267 0.53 11.38 -2.93
CA ILE A 267 0.55 12.77 -3.42
C ILE A 267 -0.59 13.03 -4.41
N ALA A 268 -0.89 12.08 -5.30
CA ALA A 268 -1.98 12.22 -6.26
C ALA A 268 -3.37 12.17 -5.58
N GLN A 269 -3.57 11.24 -4.63
CA GLN A 269 -4.77 11.16 -3.80
C GLN A 269 -5.02 12.46 -3.04
N ALA A 270 -4.03 12.97 -2.30
CA ALA A 270 -4.16 14.18 -1.49
C ALA A 270 -4.44 15.45 -2.31
N ARG A 271 -3.82 15.58 -3.48
CA ARG A 271 -4.09 16.71 -4.39
C ARG A 271 -5.47 16.60 -5.05
N LEU A 272 -5.93 15.40 -5.40
CA LEU A 272 -7.30 15.16 -5.87
C LEU A 272 -8.32 15.43 -4.74
N ALA A 273 -8.02 15.03 -3.50
CA ALA A 273 -8.83 15.32 -2.33
C ALA A 273 -8.97 16.83 -2.09
N HIS A 274 -7.89 17.61 -2.24
CA HIS A 274 -7.93 19.08 -2.22
C HIS A 274 -8.89 19.67 -3.29
N VAL A 275 -8.95 19.08 -4.49
CA VAL A 275 -9.93 19.50 -5.52
C VAL A 275 -11.36 19.19 -5.08
N LEU A 276 -11.59 17.99 -4.54
CA LEU A 276 -12.91 17.54 -4.06
C LEU A 276 -13.40 18.39 -2.88
N GLN A 277 -12.53 18.68 -1.91
CA GLN A 277 -12.78 19.62 -0.81
C GLN A 277 -13.25 20.98 -1.34
N TRP A 278 -12.54 21.57 -2.30
CA TRP A 278 -12.91 22.86 -2.89
C TRP A 278 -14.21 22.83 -3.70
N ARG A 279 -14.62 21.66 -4.19
CA ARG A 279 -15.93 21.42 -4.82
C ARG A 279 -17.06 21.14 -3.82
N GLY A 280 -16.74 20.90 -2.55
CA GLY A 280 -17.70 20.48 -1.51
C GLY A 280 -18.01 18.97 -1.51
N ASP A 281 -17.28 18.16 -2.28
CA ASP A 281 -17.43 16.70 -2.33
C ASP A 281 -16.68 16.04 -1.14
N PHE A 282 -16.96 16.52 0.07
CA PHE A 282 -16.11 16.29 1.23
C PHE A 282 -15.98 14.82 1.66
N ALA A 283 -17.02 14.00 1.51
CA ALA A 283 -16.94 12.58 1.89
C ALA A 283 -15.88 11.81 1.09
N GLU A 284 -15.72 12.14 -0.20
CA GLU A 284 -14.69 11.55 -1.06
C GLU A 284 -13.31 12.16 -0.78
N ALA A 285 -13.26 13.47 -0.48
CA ALA A 285 -12.02 14.15 -0.10
C ALA A 285 -11.43 13.55 1.20
N ASP A 286 -12.24 13.43 2.25
CA ASP A 286 -11.85 12.88 3.54
C ASP A 286 -11.37 11.43 3.41
N ARG A 287 -12.05 10.59 2.60
CA ARG A 287 -11.60 9.23 2.29
C ARG A 287 -10.21 9.22 1.65
N LEU A 288 -10.01 10.00 0.60
CA LEU A 288 -8.72 10.06 -0.11
C LEU A 288 -7.58 10.61 0.75
N PHE A 289 -7.86 11.55 1.67
CA PHE A 289 -6.86 11.99 2.65
C PHE A 289 -6.45 10.88 3.60
N GLU A 290 -7.41 10.09 4.10
CA GLU A 290 -7.16 8.99 5.04
C GLU A 290 -6.52 7.76 4.37
N GLU A 291 -6.75 7.55 3.07
CA GLU A 291 -6.02 6.58 2.26
C GLU A 291 -4.58 7.03 1.95
N ALA A 292 -4.36 8.33 1.69
CA ALA A 292 -3.04 8.88 1.40
C ALA A 292 -2.09 8.84 2.61
N ASN A 293 -2.62 8.86 3.84
CA ASN A 293 -1.85 8.96 5.08
C ASN A 293 -1.27 7.61 5.57
N SER A 294 -0.45 6.95 4.72
CA SER A 294 0.25 5.72 5.12
C SER A 294 1.41 5.99 6.09
N SER A 295 1.60 5.08 7.06
CA SER A 295 2.74 5.08 8.00
C SER A 295 4.06 4.69 7.35
N GLU A 296 4.07 4.15 6.13
CA GLU A 296 5.31 3.89 5.35
C GLU A 296 5.81 5.13 4.60
N LEU A 297 5.12 6.28 4.72
CA LEU A 297 5.55 7.55 4.12
C LEU A 297 6.50 8.34 5.03
N PRO A 298 7.36 9.23 4.47
CA PRO A 298 8.22 10.10 5.26
C PRO A 298 7.41 11.08 6.11
N ASP A 299 7.85 11.37 7.33
CA ASP A 299 7.07 12.17 8.29
C ASP A 299 6.74 13.58 7.79
N ARG A 300 7.64 14.25 7.05
CA ARG A 300 7.33 15.55 6.41
C ARG A 300 6.14 15.45 5.43
N LEU A 301 6.00 14.34 4.71
CA LEU A 301 4.87 14.13 3.80
C LEU A 301 3.59 13.81 4.58
N ARG A 302 3.69 12.99 5.64
CA ARG A 302 2.57 12.67 6.53
C ARG A 302 2.04 13.92 7.25
N ALA A 303 2.93 14.82 7.70
CA ALA A 303 2.56 16.11 8.26
C ALA A 303 1.73 16.94 7.27
N THR A 304 2.12 16.96 5.98
CA THR A 304 1.34 17.61 4.92
C THR A 304 -0.03 16.94 4.71
N MET A 305 -0.11 15.60 4.72
CA MET A 305 -1.40 14.88 4.66
C MET A 305 -2.32 15.27 5.82
N HIS A 306 -1.78 15.32 7.04
CA HIS A 306 -2.50 15.77 8.22
C HIS A 306 -2.94 17.24 8.10
N GLU A 307 -2.07 18.16 7.66
CA GLU A 307 -2.46 19.57 7.44
C GLU A 307 -3.59 19.72 6.42
N HIS A 308 -3.58 18.91 5.36
CA HIS A 308 -4.62 18.93 4.32
C HIS A 308 -5.96 18.38 4.84
N ALA A 309 -5.94 17.23 5.53
CA ALA A 309 -7.12 16.69 6.20
C ALA A 309 -7.69 17.65 7.26
N GLY A 310 -6.82 18.32 8.02
CA GLY A 310 -7.20 19.36 8.97
C GLY A 310 -7.96 20.52 8.33
N ARG A 311 -7.50 21.00 7.16
CA ARG A 311 -8.25 22.00 6.36
C ARG A 311 -9.60 21.48 5.88
N SER A 312 -9.68 20.22 5.43
CA SER A 312 -10.95 19.61 5.02
C SER A 312 -11.95 19.57 6.17
N SER A 313 -11.52 19.18 7.37
CA SER A 313 -12.36 19.14 8.55
C SER A 313 -12.72 20.52 9.09
N TYR A 314 -11.83 21.50 8.95
CA TYR A 314 -12.09 22.91 9.26
C TYR A 314 -13.19 23.51 8.36
N ASP A 315 -13.09 23.33 7.03
CA ASP A 315 -14.10 23.77 6.06
C ASP A 315 -15.50 23.17 6.34
N GLN A 316 -15.55 22.04 7.03
CA GLN A 316 -16.77 21.30 7.38
C GLN A 316 -17.28 21.56 8.81
N GLY A 317 -16.61 22.43 9.58
CA GLY A 317 -17.00 22.73 10.96
C GLY A 317 -16.69 21.61 11.97
N ARG A 318 -15.85 20.63 11.62
CA ARG A 318 -15.39 19.57 12.54
C ARG A 318 -14.10 20.00 13.23
N TYR A 319 -14.23 20.96 14.14
CA TYR A 319 -13.08 21.65 14.73
C TYR A 319 -12.22 20.75 15.63
N MET A 320 -12.79 19.81 16.38
CA MET A 320 -11.99 18.82 17.12
C MET A 320 -11.17 17.91 16.20
N GLU A 321 -11.75 17.47 15.09
CA GLU A 321 -11.05 16.65 14.09
C GLU A 321 -9.93 17.46 13.41
N ALA A 322 -10.19 18.73 13.09
CA ALA A 322 -9.19 19.66 12.55
C ALA A 322 -8.01 19.89 13.52
N CYS A 323 -8.27 20.14 14.81
CA CYS A 323 -7.23 20.25 15.85
C CYS A 323 -6.34 19.01 15.89
N ASN A 324 -6.92 17.82 16.03
CA ASN A 324 -6.17 16.56 16.07
C ASN A 324 -5.24 16.39 14.84
N HIS A 325 -5.72 16.78 13.66
CA HIS A 325 -4.91 16.76 12.44
C HIS A 325 -3.77 17.79 12.47
N PHE A 326 -4.02 19.04 12.87
CA PHE A 326 -2.98 20.07 12.93
C PHE A 326 -1.93 19.80 14.02
N GLU A 327 -2.33 19.36 15.21
CA GLU A 327 -1.42 18.92 16.27
C GLU A 327 -0.52 17.78 15.77
N ARG A 328 -1.11 16.76 15.12
CA ARG A 328 -0.35 15.65 14.56
C ARG A 328 0.61 16.07 13.44
N ALA A 329 0.29 17.12 12.68
CA ALA A 329 1.20 17.70 11.70
C ALA A 329 2.40 18.40 12.37
N LEU A 330 2.21 19.07 13.51
CA LEU A 330 3.29 19.67 14.30
C LEU A 330 4.20 18.59 14.91
N GLU A 331 3.63 17.55 15.52
CA GLU A 331 4.40 16.41 16.07
C GLU A 331 5.34 15.78 15.03
N LEU A 332 4.85 15.62 13.79
CA LEU A 332 5.60 15.02 12.68
C LEU A 332 6.66 15.97 12.08
N ARG A 333 6.53 17.29 12.24
CA ARG A 333 7.50 18.28 11.73
C ARG A 333 8.68 18.52 12.68
N LYS A 334 8.54 18.18 13.96
CA LYS A 334 9.52 18.52 15.00
C LYS A 334 9.84 20.04 14.95
N VAL A 335 11.12 20.43 15.04
CA VAL A 335 11.58 21.83 14.96
C VAL A 335 12.29 22.12 13.63
N GLU A 336 12.07 21.30 12.59
CA GLU A 336 12.87 21.33 11.35
C GLU A 336 12.41 22.39 10.33
N ASP A 337 11.15 22.84 10.38
CA ASP A 337 10.56 23.73 9.35
C ASP A 337 9.73 24.86 10.00
N PRO A 338 10.36 25.98 10.39
CA PRO A 338 9.69 27.08 11.09
C PRO A 338 8.53 27.71 10.29
N ASP A 339 8.65 27.80 8.97
CA ASP A 339 7.63 28.40 8.11
C ASP A 339 6.38 27.51 8.06
N LEU A 340 6.55 26.18 7.93
CA LEU A 340 5.44 25.23 7.99
C LEU A 340 4.86 25.06 9.41
N ILE A 341 5.67 25.22 10.46
CA ILE A 341 5.18 25.24 11.86
C ILE A 341 4.25 26.44 12.05
N ALA A 342 4.73 27.67 11.75
CA ALA A 342 3.94 28.89 11.89
C ALA A 342 2.64 28.86 11.05
N ARG A 343 2.68 28.26 9.85
CA ARG A 343 1.49 28.05 9.00
C ARG A 343 0.44 27.13 9.64
N THR A 344 0.85 26.14 10.43
CA THR A 344 -0.06 25.22 11.13
C THR A 344 -0.50 25.76 12.48
N GLU A 345 0.33 26.54 13.17
CA GLU A 345 -0.08 27.33 14.34
C GLU A 345 -1.19 28.34 13.97
N LEU A 346 -1.03 29.06 12.85
CA LEU A 346 -2.07 29.95 12.31
C LEU A 346 -3.39 29.19 12.00
N ALA A 347 -3.29 27.93 11.58
CA ALA A 347 -4.47 27.09 11.34
C ALA A 347 -5.18 26.69 12.64
N LEU A 348 -4.43 26.42 13.72
CA LEU A 348 -4.99 26.20 15.05
C LEU A 348 -5.65 27.47 15.60
N ASP A 349 -5.03 28.64 15.46
CA ASP A 349 -5.63 29.92 15.84
C ASP A 349 -6.96 30.19 15.12
N ALA A 350 -7.03 29.88 13.82
CA ALA A 350 -8.27 29.94 13.05
C ALA A 350 -9.34 28.95 13.56
N VAL A 351 -8.95 27.73 13.96
CA VAL A 351 -9.86 26.77 14.61
C VAL A 351 -10.40 27.34 15.92
N PHE A 352 -9.54 27.79 16.84
CA PHE A 352 -9.99 28.37 18.13
C PHE A 352 -10.90 29.58 17.94
N SER A 353 -10.62 30.43 16.94
CA SER A 353 -11.48 31.56 16.57
C SER A 353 -12.88 31.10 16.15
N LYS A 354 -12.98 30.05 15.31
CA LYS A 354 -14.29 29.50 14.90
C LYS A 354 -15.01 28.72 16.00
N VAL A 355 -14.28 28.08 16.90
CA VAL A 355 -14.86 27.38 18.07
C VAL A 355 -15.53 28.38 19.02
N ALA A 356 -14.98 29.58 19.19
CA ALA A 356 -15.60 30.63 20.00
C ALA A 356 -16.93 31.14 19.40
N GLU A 357 -17.09 31.07 18.08
CA GLU A 357 -18.32 31.46 17.37
C GLU A 357 -19.36 30.33 17.29
N ASN A 358 -18.92 29.09 17.00
CA ASN A 358 -19.79 28.00 16.52
C ASN A 358 -19.78 26.75 17.43
N GLY A 359 -18.94 26.74 18.48
CA GLY A 359 -18.64 25.54 19.27
C GLY A 359 -17.72 24.56 18.54
N TRP A 360 -17.46 23.41 19.17
CA TRP A 360 -16.45 22.44 18.73
C TRP A 360 -16.82 21.53 17.54
N GLY A 361 -18.09 21.56 17.11
CA GLY A 361 -18.61 20.60 16.13
C GLY A 361 -18.84 19.19 16.71
N PRO A 362 -19.07 18.18 15.85
CA PRO A 362 -19.23 16.79 16.29
C PRO A 362 -17.90 16.17 16.72
N TYR A 363 -17.97 15.09 17.51
CA TYR A 363 -16.79 14.31 17.90
C TYR A 363 -15.98 13.82 16.68
N PRO A 364 -14.65 13.74 16.78
CA PRO A 364 -13.80 13.23 15.68
C PRO A 364 -14.21 11.83 15.25
N ARG A 365 -14.27 11.62 13.93
CA ARG A 365 -14.55 10.30 13.36
C ARG A 365 -13.32 9.40 13.44
N THR A 366 -13.56 8.10 13.54
CA THR A 366 -12.54 7.06 13.40
C THR A 366 -12.16 6.84 11.94
N LYS A 367 -10.99 6.24 11.70
CA LYS A 367 -10.54 5.80 10.36
C LYS A 367 -11.57 4.92 9.67
N ASP A 368 -12.19 4.00 10.41
CA ASP A 368 -13.22 3.09 9.89
C ASP A 368 -14.45 3.85 9.37
N GLU A 369 -14.91 4.88 10.10
CA GLU A 369 -16.06 5.70 9.71
C GLU A 369 -15.75 6.59 8.49
N ILE A 370 -14.55 7.18 8.42
CA ILE A 370 -14.11 8.02 7.29
C ILE A 370 -13.99 7.18 6.01
N LEU A 371 -13.33 6.02 6.12
CA LEU A 371 -13.15 5.11 5.00
C LEU A 371 -14.43 4.33 4.64
N GLN A 372 -15.49 4.47 5.45
CA GLN A 372 -16.73 3.69 5.32
C GLN A 372 -16.43 2.18 5.29
N ILE A 373 -15.46 1.74 6.10
CA ILE A 373 -15.11 0.34 6.22
C ILE A 373 -16.32 -0.37 6.83
N HIS A 374 -17.01 -1.13 5.98
CA HIS A 374 -18.02 -2.07 6.42
C HIS A 374 -17.39 -2.99 7.45
N ARG A 375 -17.86 -2.91 8.70
CA ARG A 375 -17.37 -3.75 9.79
C ARG A 375 -18.17 -5.05 9.78
N PRO A 376 -17.61 -6.16 9.29
CA PRO A 376 -18.32 -7.44 9.29
C PRO A 376 -18.58 -7.88 10.74
N PRO A 377 -19.58 -8.76 10.98
CA PRO A 377 -19.81 -9.30 12.30
C PRO A 377 -18.55 -10.05 12.79
N ALA A 378 -18.19 -9.87 14.05
CA ALA A 378 -16.95 -10.40 14.62
C ALA A 378 -17.14 -11.82 15.17
N PRO A 379 -16.12 -12.69 15.14
CA PRO A 379 -16.13 -13.98 15.82
C PRO A 379 -16.55 -13.85 17.29
N ALA A 380 -17.62 -14.55 17.68
CA ALA A 380 -18.17 -14.54 19.02
C ALA A 380 -18.37 -15.98 19.52
N PHE A 381 -17.78 -16.31 20.66
CA PHE A 381 -17.94 -17.61 21.30
C PHE A 381 -19.16 -17.60 22.22
N HIS A 382 -19.97 -18.67 22.20
CA HIS A 382 -21.17 -18.77 23.01
C HIS A 382 -21.05 -19.90 24.04
N ASP A 383 -20.72 -19.53 25.28
CA ASP A 383 -20.35 -20.46 26.37
C ASP A 383 -21.30 -21.64 26.58
N ARG A 384 -22.62 -21.44 26.50
CA ARG A 384 -23.58 -22.55 26.77
C ARG A 384 -23.61 -23.63 25.68
N VAL A 385 -23.21 -23.31 24.45
CA VAL A 385 -23.16 -24.28 23.33
C VAL A 385 -21.73 -24.70 22.99
N GLN A 386 -20.73 -24.04 23.59
CA GLN A 386 -19.30 -24.25 23.34
C GLN A 386 -18.96 -24.20 21.84
N ARG A 387 -19.53 -23.22 21.14
CA ARG A 387 -19.40 -23.01 19.70
C ARG A 387 -19.23 -21.54 19.37
N TRP A 388 -18.61 -21.29 18.22
CA TRP A 388 -18.41 -19.99 17.62
C TRP A 388 -19.51 -19.66 16.61
N GLY A 389 -19.93 -18.39 16.62
CA GLY A 389 -20.72 -17.75 15.58
C GLY A 389 -20.12 -16.38 15.27
N TYR A 390 -20.90 -15.50 14.64
CA TYR A 390 -20.49 -14.12 14.40
C TYR A 390 -21.56 -13.14 14.87
N ALA A 391 -21.14 -12.11 15.60
CA ALA A 391 -22.02 -11.13 16.21
C ALA A 391 -21.69 -9.68 15.81
N THR A 392 -22.67 -8.80 15.88
CA THR A 392 -22.46 -7.35 15.69
C THR A 392 -21.69 -6.73 16.86
N ALA A 393 -21.37 -5.43 16.78
CA ALA A 393 -20.73 -4.71 17.88
C ALA A 393 -21.61 -4.65 19.16
N GLU A 394 -22.93 -4.79 18.99
CA GLU A 394 -23.94 -4.84 20.05
C GLU A 394 -24.08 -6.24 20.68
N GLY A 395 -23.39 -7.25 20.14
CA GLY A 395 -23.42 -8.64 20.62
C GLY A 395 -24.58 -9.49 20.06
N GLU A 396 -25.33 -8.99 19.06
CA GLU A 396 -26.37 -9.76 18.38
C GLU A 396 -25.75 -10.72 17.35
N PHE A 397 -26.04 -12.03 17.46
CA PHE A 397 -25.52 -13.03 16.52
C PHE A 397 -26.20 -12.93 15.15
N VAL A 398 -25.45 -12.45 14.15
CA VAL A 398 -25.85 -12.46 12.73
C VAL A 398 -25.72 -13.87 12.15
N VAL A 399 -24.65 -14.58 12.52
CA VAL A 399 -24.44 -15.99 12.17
C VAL A 399 -24.48 -16.80 13.47
N PRO A 400 -25.39 -17.78 13.62
CA PRO A 400 -25.59 -18.49 14.88
C PRO A 400 -24.34 -19.28 15.30
N PRO A 401 -24.15 -19.53 16.62
CA PRO A 401 -22.99 -20.25 17.13
C PRO A 401 -23.06 -21.75 16.86
N GLU A 402 -22.74 -22.15 15.63
CA GLU A 402 -22.77 -23.53 15.15
C GLU A 402 -21.37 -24.16 14.98
N TYR A 403 -20.30 -23.36 14.93
CA TYR A 403 -18.99 -23.80 14.48
C TYR A 403 -18.06 -24.20 15.63
N ALA A 404 -17.17 -25.16 15.40
CA ALA A 404 -16.08 -25.48 16.32
C ALA A 404 -14.94 -24.47 16.25
N ASP A 405 -14.75 -23.83 15.09
CA ASP A 405 -13.63 -22.94 14.81
C ASP A 405 -14.00 -21.94 13.69
N VAL A 406 -13.44 -20.73 13.74
CA VAL A 406 -13.79 -19.61 12.85
C VAL A 406 -12.60 -18.66 12.64
N GLN A 407 -12.46 -18.12 11.43
CA GLN A 407 -11.58 -16.98 11.15
C GLN A 407 -12.38 -15.66 11.08
N PRO A 408 -11.78 -14.50 11.38
CA PRO A 408 -12.42 -13.21 11.12
C PRO A 408 -12.74 -13.02 9.63
N PHE A 409 -13.85 -12.34 9.33
CA PHE A 409 -14.18 -11.96 7.96
C PHE A 409 -13.08 -11.10 7.32
N ARG A 410 -12.68 -11.48 6.11
CA ARG A 410 -11.76 -10.74 5.23
C ARG A 410 -12.31 -10.80 3.82
N ASP A 411 -12.28 -9.67 3.11
CA ASP A 411 -12.96 -9.50 1.83
C ASP A 411 -14.42 -10.03 1.85
N GLN A 412 -15.18 -9.72 2.91
CA GLN A 412 -16.60 -10.11 3.10
C GLN A 412 -16.86 -11.63 3.17
N VAL A 413 -15.83 -12.45 3.37
CA VAL A 413 -15.96 -13.91 3.52
C VAL A 413 -15.14 -14.41 4.70
N ALA A 414 -15.53 -15.54 5.30
CA ALA A 414 -14.83 -16.13 6.43
C ALA A 414 -14.76 -17.65 6.35
N TRP A 415 -13.63 -18.20 6.78
CA TRP A 415 -13.45 -19.64 6.94
C TRP A 415 -14.02 -20.09 8.29
N VAL A 416 -14.85 -21.13 8.26
CA VAL A 416 -15.49 -21.73 9.43
C VAL A 416 -15.34 -23.26 9.39
N ARG A 417 -15.39 -23.92 10.54
CA ARG A 417 -15.31 -25.39 10.63
C ARG A 417 -16.40 -25.92 11.55
N ARG A 418 -17.23 -26.83 11.05
CA ARG A 418 -18.27 -27.51 11.85
C ARG A 418 -17.64 -28.60 12.73
N PRO A 419 -18.17 -28.89 13.93
CA PRO A 419 -17.60 -29.90 14.82
C PRO A 419 -17.49 -31.32 14.23
N GLU A 420 -18.42 -31.67 13.34
CA GLU A 420 -18.44 -32.94 12.61
C GLU A 420 -17.50 -32.99 11.39
N ALA A 421 -16.90 -31.86 11.00
CA ALA A 421 -16.03 -31.73 9.84
C ALA A 421 -14.58 -31.42 10.23
N GLN A 422 -13.62 -32.10 9.60
CA GLN A 422 -12.20 -31.77 9.74
C GLN A 422 -11.74 -30.67 8.77
N THR A 423 -12.53 -30.41 7.73
CA THR A 423 -12.24 -29.45 6.66
C THR A 423 -13.00 -28.14 6.86
N TRP A 424 -12.46 -27.07 6.27
CA TRP A 424 -13.02 -25.72 6.35
C TRP A 424 -14.10 -25.48 5.28
N GLU A 425 -15.09 -24.70 5.66
CA GLU A 425 -16.16 -24.14 4.83
C GLU A 425 -15.93 -22.63 4.68
N LEU A 426 -16.27 -22.06 3.53
CA LEU A 426 -16.29 -20.60 3.34
C LEU A 426 -17.74 -20.11 3.43
N ILE A 427 -17.98 -19.10 4.24
CA ILE A 427 -19.27 -18.40 4.33
C ILE A 427 -19.14 -16.92 3.97
N ASP A 428 -20.25 -16.30 3.56
CA ASP A 428 -20.42 -14.84 3.58
C ASP A 428 -20.87 -14.32 4.96
N GLU A 429 -21.00 -13.00 5.07
CA GLU A 429 -21.39 -12.30 6.31
C GLU A 429 -22.83 -12.60 6.76
N GLN A 430 -23.66 -13.19 5.90
CA GLN A 430 -25.02 -13.64 6.21
C GLN A 430 -25.05 -15.13 6.61
N GLY A 431 -23.89 -15.81 6.62
CA GLY A 431 -23.77 -17.22 6.92
C GLY A 431 -24.10 -18.14 5.74
N GLN A 432 -24.28 -17.61 4.53
CA GLN A 432 -24.48 -18.45 3.34
C GLN A 432 -23.16 -19.14 2.97
N GLN A 433 -23.20 -20.46 2.83
CA GLN A 433 -22.05 -21.26 2.41
C GLN A 433 -21.72 -20.99 0.94
N LEU A 434 -20.50 -20.52 0.69
CA LEU A 434 -19.90 -20.32 -0.63
C LEU A 434 -19.04 -21.52 -1.05
N ILE A 435 -18.31 -22.11 -0.10
CA ILE A 435 -17.52 -23.33 -0.31
C ILE A 435 -17.83 -24.31 0.82
N THR A 436 -18.21 -25.53 0.46
CA THR A 436 -18.59 -26.59 1.41
C THR A 436 -17.42 -27.48 1.82
N ALA A 437 -17.53 -28.15 2.97
CA ALA A 437 -16.50 -29.02 3.54
C ALA A 437 -16.02 -30.13 2.57
N SER A 438 -16.87 -30.53 1.61
CA SER A 438 -16.54 -31.48 0.53
C SER A 438 -15.45 -30.99 -0.44
N ALA A 439 -15.08 -29.71 -0.42
CA ALA A 439 -13.93 -29.20 -1.18
C ALA A 439 -12.57 -29.77 -0.70
N GLY A 440 -12.53 -30.28 0.54
CA GLY A 440 -11.41 -31.06 1.08
C GLY A 440 -10.26 -30.23 1.64
N TYR A 441 -10.48 -28.97 2.03
CA TYR A 441 -9.41 -28.09 2.53
C TYR A 441 -9.24 -28.22 4.05
N PHE A 442 -8.05 -28.65 4.49
CA PHE A 442 -7.68 -28.79 5.90
C PHE A 442 -6.90 -27.57 6.41
N GLY A 443 -6.14 -26.91 5.53
CA GLY A 443 -5.44 -25.65 5.81
C GLY A 443 -6.01 -24.52 4.97
N VAL A 444 -6.28 -23.37 5.58
CA VAL A 444 -6.80 -22.19 4.90
C VAL A 444 -6.19 -20.90 5.46
N GLY A 445 -5.72 -20.05 4.56
CA GLY A 445 -5.37 -18.66 4.86
C GLY A 445 -6.57 -17.75 4.61
N SER A 446 -6.66 -16.66 5.36
CA SER A 446 -7.70 -15.65 5.16
C SER A 446 -7.59 -15.00 3.78
N PHE A 447 -8.72 -14.55 3.24
CA PHE A 447 -8.74 -13.82 1.96
C PHE A 447 -7.95 -12.51 2.04
N SER A 448 -7.21 -12.22 0.97
CA SER A 448 -6.49 -10.95 0.78
C SER A 448 -6.34 -10.66 -0.71
N ASP A 449 -6.53 -9.40 -1.11
CA ASP A 449 -6.68 -8.99 -2.52
C ASP A 449 -7.70 -9.85 -3.29
N GLY A 450 -8.73 -10.42 -2.65
CA GLY A 450 -9.74 -11.29 -3.27
C GLY A 450 -9.29 -12.72 -3.56
N LEU A 451 -8.13 -13.16 -3.08
CA LEU A 451 -7.64 -14.54 -3.16
C LEU A 451 -7.38 -15.12 -1.76
N ALA A 452 -7.54 -16.43 -1.60
CA ALA A 452 -7.12 -17.17 -0.40
C ALA A 452 -6.19 -18.32 -0.76
N TRP A 453 -5.20 -18.56 0.09
CA TRP A 453 -4.38 -19.78 0.04
C TRP A 453 -5.11 -20.92 0.75
N VAL A 454 -5.17 -22.09 0.12
CA VAL A 454 -5.79 -23.29 0.68
C VAL A 454 -4.94 -24.53 0.45
N SER A 455 -5.04 -25.50 1.34
CA SER A 455 -4.32 -26.77 1.30
C SER A 455 -5.24 -27.94 1.64
N ARG A 456 -5.07 -29.04 0.89
CA ARG A 456 -5.76 -30.33 1.10
C ARG A 456 -5.01 -31.29 2.03
N ASP A 457 -3.76 -31.00 2.37
CA ASP A 457 -2.99 -31.76 3.38
C ASP A 457 -2.86 -30.99 4.71
N GLY A 458 -3.15 -29.69 4.71
CA GLY A 458 -3.16 -28.81 5.88
C GLY A 458 -1.79 -28.22 6.26
N ALA A 459 -0.70 -28.67 5.64
CA ALA A 459 0.67 -28.35 6.04
C ALA A 459 1.59 -27.89 4.89
N GLY A 460 1.20 -28.12 3.64
CA GLY A 460 1.93 -27.76 2.43
C GLY A 460 0.98 -27.77 1.22
N SER A 461 1.54 -27.98 0.02
CA SER A 461 0.78 -28.06 -1.25
C SER A 461 -0.20 -26.89 -1.47
N TRP A 462 0.15 -25.69 -0.98
CA TRP A 462 -0.74 -24.53 -0.96
C TRP A 462 -1.03 -24.04 -2.37
N ILE A 463 -2.31 -23.90 -2.69
CA ILE A 463 -2.85 -23.35 -3.95
C ILE A 463 -3.71 -22.12 -3.66
N ALA A 464 -3.88 -21.22 -4.63
CA ALA A 464 -4.73 -20.04 -4.45
C ALA A 464 -6.08 -20.18 -5.15
N ILE A 465 -7.16 -19.82 -4.45
CA ILE A 465 -8.53 -19.80 -4.95
C ILE A 465 -9.15 -18.40 -4.86
N ASP A 466 -10.17 -18.13 -5.68
CA ASP A 466 -11.07 -16.99 -5.50
C ASP A 466 -12.27 -17.32 -4.60
N LYS A 467 -13.13 -16.33 -4.33
CA LYS A 467 -14.33 -16.48 -3.47
C LYS A 467 -15.37 -17.48 -4.01
N SER A 468 -15.31 -17.86 -5.28
CA SER A 468 -16.17 -18.88 -5.89
C SER A 468 -15.62 -20.30 -5.75
N GLY A 469 -14.45 -20.45 -5.12
CA GLY A 469 -13.73 -21.73 -5.02
C GLY A 469 -12.97 -22.11 -6.29
N ARG A 470 -12.91 -21.23 -7.30
CA ARG A 470 -12.13 -21.47 -8.52
C ARG A 470 -10.64 -21.36 -8.19
N ILE A 471 -9.87 -22.37 -8.58
CA ILE A 471 -8.41 -22.35 -8.50
C ILE A 471 -7.87 -21.33 -9.50
N VAL A 472 -7.13 -20.35 -8.97
CA VAL A 472 -6.45 -19.29 -9.74
C VAL A 472 -4.97 -19.63 -9.88
N ILE A 473 -4.34 -20.18 -8.82
CA ILE A 473 -2.95 -20.64 -8.83
C ILE A 473 -2.95 -22.13 -8.46
N GLN A 474 -2.69 -22.99 -9.45
CA GLN A 474 -2.67 -24.44 -9.27
C GLN A 474 -1.32 -24.99 -8.80
N GLU A 475 -0.24 -24.22 -8.95
CA GLU A 475 1.09 -24.60 -8.49
C GLU A 475 1.10 -24.72 -6.96
N GLY A 476 1.49 -25.90 -6.45
CA GLY A 476 1.56 -26.18 -5.02
C GLY A 476 2.86 -25.68 -4.40
N PHE A 477 2.74 -24.90 -3.32
CA PHE A 477 3.85 -24.36 -2.52
C PHE A 477 3.95 -25.00 -1.14
N ASP A 478 5.15 -25.04 -0.57
CA ASP A 478 5.42 -25.60 0.77
C ASP A 478 4.89 -24.67 1.89
N ASP A 479 4.91 -23.36 1.65
CA ASP A 479 4.51 -22.31 2.59
C ASP A 479 4.24 -21.01 1.81
N VAL A 480 3.40 -20.14 2.35
CA VAL A 480 2.83 -18.98 1.64
C VAL A 480 2.54 -17.82 2.58
N ARG A 481 2.50 -16.60 2.04
CA ARG A 481 2.07 -15.39 2.75
C ARG A 481 0.87 -14.75 2.05
N PRO A 482 0.01 -14.00 2.78
CA PRO A 482 -1.12 -13.31 2.18
C PRO A 482 -0.70 -12.41 1.01
N PHE A 483 -1.56 -12.27 0.01
CA PHE A 483 -1.38 -11.28 -1.04
C PHE A 483 -1.42 -9.87 -0.44
N ARG A 484 -0.52 -9.00 -0.89
CA ARG A 484 -0.51 -7.57 -0.56
C ARG A 484 -0.24 -6.78 -1.83
N ARG A 485 -1.20 -5.96 -2.26
CA ARG A 485 -1.12 -5.11 -3.47
C ARG A 485 -0.74 -5.90 -4.74
N GLY A 486 -1.23 -7.13 -4.83
CA GLY A 486 -1.12 -8.01 -5.97
C GLY A 486 0.06 -8.97 -6.00
N ILE A 487 0.85 -9.07 -4.93
CA ILE A 487 1.97 -9.99 -4.81
C ILE A 487 1.92 -10.78 -3.49
N ALA A 488 2.35 -12.04 -3.53
CA ALA A 488 2.51 -12.90 -2.35
C ALA A 488 3.91 -13.51 -2.31
N ALA A 489 4.48 -13.64 -1.11
CA ALA A 489 5.68 -14.45 -0.87
C ALA A 489 5.30 -15.93 -0.77
N VAL A 490 6.09 -16.80 -1.37
CA VAL A 490 5.83 -18.25 -1.44
C VAL A 490 7.13 -19.04 -1.28
N ARG A 491 7.06 -20.26 -0.73
CA ARG A 491 8.19 -21.16 -0.57
C ARG A 491 8.01 -22.41 -1.41
N LYS A 492 9.04 -22.79 -2.18
CA LYS A 492 9.17 -24.12 -2.78
C LYS A 492 10.64 -24.51 -2.77
N GLY A 493 11.06 -25.26 -1.75
CA GLY A 493 12.46 -25.45 -1.36
C GLY A 493 13.10 -24.17 -0.76
N GLY A 494 13.03 -23.05 -1.48
CA GLY A 494 13.41 -21.72 -1.00
C GLY A 494 12.28 -20.70 -1.16
N TRP A 495 12.41 -19.54 -0.52
CA TRP A 495 11.47 -18.42 -0.65
C TRP A 495 11.63 -17.70 -1.99
N GLY A 496 10.50 -17.24 -2.53
CA GLY A 496 10.32 -16.48 -3.76
C GLY A 496 8.99 -15.72 -3.70
N ALA A 497 8.47 -15.27 -4.85
CA ALA A 497 7.21 -14.52 -4.91
C ALA A 497 6.45 -14.72 -6.22
N VAL A 498 5.12 -14.64 -6.14
CA VAL A 498 4.18 -14.75 -7.28
C VAL A 498 3.21 -13.57 -7.31
N ASP A 499 2.77 -13.18 -8.51
CA ASP A 499 1.63 -12.28 -8.68
C ASP A 499 0.28 -13.01 -8.55
N LYS A 500 -0.84 -12.26 -8.57
CA LYS A 500 -2.21 -12.82 -8.50
C LYS A 500 -2.57 -13.83 -9.59
N THR A 501 -1.78 -13.92 -10.67
CA THR A 501 -2.00 -14.90 -11.76
C THR A 501 -1.20 -16.19 -11.55
N GLY A 502 -0.38 -16.27 -10.50
CA GLY A 502 0.52 -17.40 -10.24
C GLY A 502 1.84 -17.31 -11.00
N LYS A 503 2.09 -16.23 -11.74
CA LYS A 503 3.37 -16.01 -12.39
C LYS A 503 4.44 -15.74 -11.32
N VAL A 504 5.48 -16.56 -11.31
CA VAL A 504 6.67 -16.34 -10.48
C VAL A 504 7.36 -15.06 -10.92
N VAL A 505 7.32 -14.04 -10.06
CA VAL A 505 8.04 -12.77 -10.25
C VAL A 505 9.42 -12.82 -9.62
N LEU A 506 9.59 -13.57 -8.53
CA LEU A 506 10.88 -13.82 -7.88
C LEU A 506 11.11 -15.32 -7.68
N PRO A 507 12.20 -15.92 -8.24
CA PRO A 507 12.48 -17.34 -8.08
C PRO A 507 12.62 -17.81 -6.63
N THR A 508 12.11 -19.01 -6.34
CA THR A 508 12.12 -19.68 -5.03
C THR A 508 13.52 -20.19 -4.67
N ARG A 509 14.37 -19.31 -4.11
CA ARG A 509 15.79 -19.60 -3.79
C ARG A 509 16.35 -18.93 -2.54
N PHE A 510 15.56 -18.13 -1.83
CA PHE A 510 16.00 -17.37 -0.66
C PHE A 510 15.77 -18.16 0.64
N SER A 511 16.66 -18.00 1.63
CA SER A 511 16.56 -18.66 2.93
C SER A 511 15.54 -18.01 3.87
N GLY A 512 15.18 -16.75 3.64
CA GLY A 512 14.22 -16.01 4.46
C GLY A 512 13.57 -14.83 3.73
N PHE A 513 12.42 -14.40 4.25
CA PHE A 513 11.55 -13.41 3.62
C PHE A 513 10.85 -12.53 4.68
N ALA A 514 11.64 -11.84 5.51
CA ALA A 514 11.15 -11.11 6.68
C ALA A 514 11.61 -9.65 6.65
N THR A 515 10.64 -8.73 6.58
CA THR A 515 10.88 -7.32 6.26
C THR A 515 10.79 -6.44 7.51
N ALA A 516 11.92 -5.90 7.94
CA ALA A 516 12.01 -4.94 9.04
C ALA A 516 11.85 -3.50 8.55
N LEU A 517 11.01 -2.72 9.24
CA LEU A 517 10.81 -1.29 9.03
C LEU A 517 11.53 -0.46 10.11
N THR A 518 11.87 0.79 9.81
CA THR A 518 12.55 1.69 10.77
C THR A 518 11.69 2.10 11.96
N ASP A 519 10.36 2.03 11.83
CA ASP A 519 9.40 2.27 12.92
C ASP A 519 9.28 1.09 13.91
N GLY A 520 10.09 0.05 13.74
CA GLY A 520 10.11 -1.14 14.60
C GLY A 520 9.11 -2.23 14.21
N ARG A 521 8.23 -2.00 13.22
CA ARG A 521 7.34 -3.04 12.70
C ARG A 521 8.12 -4.08 11.88
N TYR A 522 7.58 -5.29 11.87
CA TYR A 522 8.03 -6.39 11.02
C TYR A 522 6.86 -6.87 10.16
N VAL A 523 7.13 -7.05 8.87
CA VAL A 523 6.17 -7.57 7.88
C VAL A 523 6.71 -8.90 7.35
N ASP A 524 5.96 -9.98 7.57
CA ASP A 524 6.25 -11.29 7.02
C ASP A 524 5.69 -11.35 5.58
N GLY A 525 6.57 -11.06 4.60
CA GLY A 525 6.17 -10.78 3.21
C GLY A 525 6.55 -9.37 2.72
N PHE A 526 5.75 -8.85 1.80
CA PHE A 526 5.89 -7.52 1.21
C PHE A 526 5.21 -6.44 2.07
N THR A 527 5.81 -5.26 2.14
CA THR A 527 5.24 -4.05 2.75
C THR A 527 4.11 -3.45 1.90
N ASP A 528 3.42 -2.43 2.40
CA ASP A 528 2.42 -1.73 1.60
C ASP A 528 3.04 -0.93 0.44
N GLU A 529 4.32 -0.56 0.51
CA GLU A 529 5.06 -0.06 -0.65
C GLU A 529 5.34 -1.15 -1.72
N GLY A 530 5.15 -2.43 -1.39
CA GLY A 530 5.46 -3.55 -2.28
C GLY A 530 6.96 -3.88 -2.31
N LEU A 531 7.65 -3.67 -1.19
CA LEU A 531 9.04 -4.10 -1.00
C LEU A 531 9.13 -5.29 -0.04
N ALA A 532 10.17 -6.11 -0.18
CA ALA A 532 10.50 -7.11 0.83
C ALA A 532 12.01 -7.24 1.05
N ILE A 533 12.40 -7.62 2.28
CA ILE A 533 13.77 -8.04 2.57
C ILE A 533 13.89 -9.55 2.36
N VAL A 534 14.84 -9.94 1.52
CA VAL A 534 15.18 -11.33 1.22
C VAL A 534 16.52 -11.70 1.85
N ASP A 535 16.62 -12.91 2.40
CA ASP A 535 17.86 -13.47 2.91
C ASP A 535 18.42 -14.50 1.92
N GLY A 536 19.67 -14.31 1.49
CA GLY A 536 20.42 -15.27 0.68
C GLY A 536 21.66 -15.74 1.44
N GLY A 537 21.51 -16.77 2.27
CA GLY A 537 22.62 -17.35 3.04
C GLY A 537 23.14 -16.46 4.16
N GLY A 538 22.26 -15.82 4.93
CA GLY A 538 22.61 -14.90 6.02
C GLY A 538 23.04 -13.51 5.55
N ARG A 539 22.84 -13.20 4.26
CA ARG A 539 23.03 -11.86 3.68
C ARG A 539 21.70 -11.36 3.15
N LYS A 540 21.29 -10.20 3.63
CA LYS A 540 20.03 -9.54 3.33
C LYS A 540 20.15 -8.60 2.15
N GLY A 541 19.09 -8.53 1.36
CA GLY A 541 18.89 -7.62 0.23
C GLY A 541 17.42 -7.18 0.16
N VAL A 542 17.08 -6.33 -0.80
CA VAL A 542 15.73 -5.76 -0.99
C VAL A 542 15.24 -6.07 -2.39
N VAL A 543 13.99 -6.52 -2.48
CA VAL A 543 13.29 -6.82 -3.74
C VAL A 543 12.02 -5.99 -3.86
N ASP A 544 11.66 -5.59 -5.08
CA ASP A 544 10.39 -4.93 -5.40
C ASP A 544 9.27 -5.93 -5.79
N LYS A 545 8.05 -5.43 -5.93
CA LYS A 545 6.88 -6.19 -6.39
C LYS A 545 6.95 -6.71 -7.84
N ALA A 546 7.96 -6.31 -8.62
CA ALA A 546 8.25 -6.88 -9.93
C ALA A 546 9.34 -7.97 -9.87
N GLY A 547 9.80 -8.33 -8.66
CA GLY A 547 10.86 -9.31 -8.44
C GLY A 547 12.27 -8.79 -8.70
N ARG A 548 12.44 -7.47 -8.89
CA ARG A 548 13.75 -6.85 -9.13
C ARG A 548 14.47 -6.67 -7.81
N LEU A 549 15.70 -7.18 -7.72
CA LEU A 549 16.59 -6.90 -6.60
C LEU A 549 17.07 -5.44 -6.71
N ILE A 550 16.55 -4.57 -5.86
CA ILE A 550 17.02 -3.19 -5.71
C ILE A 550 18.36 -3.20 -4.95
N VAL A 551 18.41 -3.95 -3.85
CA VAL A 551 19.63 -4.14 -3.06
C VAL A 551 20.01 -5.63 -3.16
N PRO A 552 21.18 -5.99 -3.72
CA PRO A 552 21.63 -7.37 -3.74
C PRO A 552 21.71 -7.97 -2.32
N PRO A 553 21.54 -9.30 -2.16
CA PRO A 553 21.65 -9.97 -0.87
C PRO A 553 23.11 -10.05 -0.41
N VAL A 554 23.67 -8.91 -0.01
CA VAL A 554 25.08 -8.74 0.35
C VAL A 554 25.29 -8.02 1.69
N HIS A 555 24.24 -7.62 2.41
CA HIS A 555 24.37 -6.89 3.69
C HIS A 555 24.01 -7.79 4.89
N PRO A 556 24.82 -7.86 5.96
CA PRO A 556 24.46 -8.61 7.18
C PRO A 556 23.12 -8.17 7.80
N ALA A 557 22.79 -6.87 7.72
CA ALA A 557 21.50 -6.34 8.14
C ALA A 557 20.97 -5.31 7.13
N VAL A 558 19.66 -5.30 6.93
CA VAL A 558 18.92 -4.30 6.15
C VAL A 558 17.65 -3.95 6.92
N VAL A 559 17.26 -2.67 6.91
CA VAL A 559 15.98 -2.15 7.40
C VAL A 559 15.43 -1.16 6.36
N ILE A 560 14.15 -1.23 6.04
CA ILE A 560 13.52 -0.30 5.08
C ILE A 560 13.13 0.99 5.80
N HIS A 561 13.57 2.12 5.24
CA HIS A 561 13.18 3.48 5.64
C HIS A 561 12.36 4.14 4.51
N PRO A 562 11.42 5.06 4.79
CA PRO A 562 10.58 5.67 3.75
C PRO A 562 11.33 6.37 2.61
N VAL A 563 12.59 6.76 2.81
CA VAL A 563 13.44 7.40 1.78
C VAL A 563 14.76 6.68 1.48
N ALA A 564 15.06 5.55 2.15
CA ALA A 564 16.36 4.88 2.06
C ALA A 564 16.30 3.39 2.45
N PHE A 565 17.41 2.67 2.28
CA PHE A 565 17.62 1.36 2.90
C PHE A 565 18.77 1.46 3.90
N LEU A 566 18.49 1.30 5.19
CA LEU A 566 19.53 1.31 6.22
C LEU A 566 20.25 -0.03 6.20
N VAL A 567 21.56 0.00 6.02
CA VAL A 567 22.40 -1.19 5.88
C VAL A 567 23.43 -1.28 7.01
N GLY A 568 23.48 -2.43 7.67
CA GLY A 568 24.42 -2.70 8.76
C GLY A 568 25.60 -3.54 8.28
N ASN A 569 26.83 -3.17 8.67
CA ASN A 569 28.05 -3.86 8.24
C ASN A 569 28.42 -5.13 9.05
N GLY A 570 27.59 -5.50 10.03
CA GLY A 570 27.81 -6.65 10.91
C GLY A 570 28.75 -6.38 12.11
N LYS A 571 29.43 -5.24 12.16
CA LYS A 571 30.25 -4.78 13.31
C LYS A 571 29.52 -3.78 14.22
N GLY A 572 28.19 -3.75 14.13
CA GLY A 572 27.34 -2.77 14.81
C GLY A 572 27.21 -1.42 14.09
N GLN A 573 27.99 -1.15 13.03
CA GLN A 573 27.90 0.12 12.32
C GLN A 573 26.87 0.09 11.18
N TRP A 574 26.27 1.25 10.93
CA TRP A 574 25.17 1.48 9.99
C TRP A 574 25.47 2.59 9.01
N GLY A 575 24.90 2.48 7.82
CA GLY A 575 24.87 3.49 6.77
C GLY A 575 23.57 3.36 5.97
N ALA A 576 23.49 4.03 4.82
CA ALA A 576 22.30 4.04 3.98
C ALA A 576 22.60 3.85 2.50
N LEU A 577 21.70 3.16 1.82
CA LEU A 577 21.56 3.20 0.36
C LEU A 577 20.33 4.03 0.01
N ASP A 578 20.35 4.66 -1.17
CA ASP A 578 19.19 5.35 -1.72
C ASP A 578 18.08 4.36 -2.15
N ARG A 579 16.94 4.88 -2.62
CA ARG A 579 15.80 4.08 -3.09
C ARG A 579 16.06 3.28 -4.37
N ARG A 580 17.24 3.40 -4.99
CA ARG A 580 17.71 2.64 -6.16
C ARG A 580 18.75 1.58 -5.79
N GLY A 581 19.24 1.58 -4.54
CA GLY A 581 20.28 0.70 -4.04
C GLY A 581 21.69 1.27 -4.15
N GLU A 582 21.84 2.54 -4.55
CA GLU A 582 23.14 3.22 -4.65
C GLU A 582 23.61 3.74 -3.28
N PRO A 583 24.93 3.82 -3.00
CA PRO A 583 25.44 4.36 -1.74
C PRO A 583 24.98 5.80 -1.48
N LEU A 584 24.43 6.06 -0.28
CA LEU A 584 24.00 7.38 0.18
C LEU A 584 24.79 7.86 1.40
N ILE A 585 24.97 6.98 2.40
CA ILE A 585 25.74 7.23 3.63
C ILE A 585 26.61 6.00 3.89
N ASP A 586 27.92 6.21 4.10
CA ASP A 586 28.85 5.13 4.40
C ASP A 586 28.54 4.45 5.75
N PRO A 587 28.80 3.13 5.91
CA PRO A 587 28.41 2.39 7.11
C PRO A 587 29.37 2.61 8.28
N VAL A 588 29.41 3.84 8.78
CA VAL A 588 30.31 4.31 9.86
C VAL A 588 29.59 4.61 11.17
N HIS A 589 28.27 4.86 11.15
CA HIS A 589 27.49 5.33 12.29
C HIS A 589 27.25 4.22 13.33
N PRO A 590 27.27 4.52 14.64
CA PRO A 590 27.12 3.51 15.68
C PRO A 590 25.68 3.00 15.86
N SER A 591 24.67 3.76 15.43
CA SER A 591 23.26 3.35 15.50
C SER A 591 22.48 3.66 14.22
N ARG A 592 21.25 3.12 14.13
CA ARG A 592 20.28 3.48 13.09
C ARG A 592 19.77 4.92 13.25
N GLY A 593 19.72 5.43 14.48
CA GLY A 593 19.27 6.79 14.79
C GLY A 593 20.15 7.83 14.11
N ASP A 594 21.48 7.72 14.31
CA ASP A 594 22.46 8.65 13.73
C ASP A 594 22.40 8.70 12.19
N VAL A 595 22.05 7.58 11.53
CA VAL A 595 21.84 7.51 10.08
C VAL A 595 20.55 8.20 9.66
N MET A 596 19.46 8.06 10.44
CA MET A 596 18.20 8.78 10.18
C MET A 596 18.39 10.29 10.36
N ASP A 597 19.09 10.72 11.42
CA ASP A 597 19.43 12.13 11.66
C ASP A 597 20.31 12.72 10.53
N GLU A 598 21.10 11.90 9.86
CA GLU A 598 21.90 12.32 8.70
C GLU A 598 21.08 12.35 7.40
N ILE A 599 20.17 11.40 7.20
CA ILE A 599 19.19 11.44 6.11
C ILE A 599 18.32 12.71 6.22
N ASP A 600 17.82 13.03 7.41
CA ASP A 600 16.98 14.22 7.64
C ASP A 600 17.75 15.52 7.37
N ARG A 601 19.04 15.57 7.73
CA ARG A 601 19.97 16.66 7.36
C ARG A 601 20.17 16.76 5.84
N LEU A 602 20.39 15.65 5.14
CA LEU A 602 20.52 15.62 3.67
C LEU A 602 19.23 16.01 2.94
N LEU A 603 18.06 15.87 3.59
CA LEU A 603 16.77 16.26 3.05
C LEU A 603 16.32 17.68 3.45
N ALA A 604 16.95 18.31 4.44
CA ALA A 604 16.59 19.65 4.93
C ALA A 604 16.61 20.72 3.81
N ASP A 605 17.55 20.62 2.88
CA ASP A 605 17.68 21.56 1.75
C ASP A 605 16.58 21.43 0.67
N THR A 606 15.67 20.45 0.79
CA THR A 606 14.59 20.23 -0.18
C THR A 606 13.24 20.76 0.32
N LYS A 607 12.92 22.02 -0.02
CA LYS A 607 11.57 22.58 0.20
C LYS A 607 10.52 21.71 -0.51
N PRO A 608 9.53 21.14 0.20
CA PRO A 608 8.51 20.30 -0.41
C PRO A 608 7.52 21.13 -1.22
N VAL A 609 7.27 20.71 -2.46
CA VAL A 609 6.30 21.33 -3.36
C VAL A 609 4.91 20.78 -3.05
N LEU A 610 4.08 21.57 -2.35
CA LEU A 610 2.64 21.35 -2.05
C LEU A 610 2.21 19.87 -1.98
#